data_AF-A0A449BZJ4-F1
#
_entry.id   AF-A0A449BZJ4-F1
#
_cell.length_a   1.000
_cell.length_b   1.000
_cell.length_c   1.000
_cell.angle_alpha   90.00
_cell.angle_beta   90.00
_cell.angle_gamma   90.00
#
_symmetry.space_group_name_H-M   'P 1'
#
loop_
_entity.id
_entity.type
_entity.pdbx_description
1 polymer ?
#
loop_
_entity_poly.entity_id
_entity_poly.type
_entity_poly.pdbx_seq_one_letter_code
_entity_poly.pdbx_strand_id
1 'polypeptide(L)'
;MKKYLSEENKLKITIRKDYFERENIKAKILSNINRLTHLCLDEKTEHPKNETQKRVPSNENLENDPGFEIEKRPKVNEDEKTVTRNKRLLQSFLFDHLKKAKDALEDEKSNKTIIMQQAQNKRVEAKLLEEKKKIEKNEIFDIEKKTIVLIDDIKILEENIKKNEGKFMKMSLINHYDKMKNFISTNTSPTIFWCPLKFNEKMKTLQKGTHEFINKKIQEIESANYEVEFEEENWVKEFDNLREIIKRKSSENEGENGKENEEENEEENEEKNEEDNEEENEEES
;
A
#
# COMPACT_ATOMS: atom_id res chain seq x y z
N MET A 1 -39.10 -4.02 32.68
CA MET A 1 -39.16 -5.29 31.93
C MET A 1 -38.05 -5.30 30.89
N LYS A 2 -36.96 -6.04 31.11
CA LYS A 2 -35.95 -6.27 30.06
C LYS A 2 -36.60 -7.17 29.00
N LYS A 3 -36.93 -6.63 27.83
CA LYS A 3 -37.49 -7.42 26.72
C LYS A 3 -36.42 -8.43 26.29
N TYR A 4 -36.65 -9.70 26.57
CA TYR A 4 -35.85 -10.79 26.00
C TYR A 4 -36.04 -10.73 24.48
N LEU A 5 -34.98 -10.38 23.74
CA LEU A 5 -34.98 -10.49 22.28
C LEU A 5 -35.21 -11.96 21.91
N SER A 6 -36.13 -12.21 20.99
CA SER A 6 -36.25 -13.51 20.29
C SER A 6 -34.88 -13.93 19.78
N GLU A 7 -34.58 -15.24 19.79
CA GLU A 7 -33.31 -15.78 19.30
C GLU A 7 -32.99 -15.31 17.88
N GLU A 8 -34.01 -15.19 17.04
CA GLU A 8 -33.92 -14.63 15.68
C GLU A 8 -33.37 -13.19 15.67
N ASN A 9 -33.86 -12.35 16.60
CA ASN A 9 -33.40 -10.97 16.69
C ASN A 9 -31.98 -10.87 17.27
N LYS A 10 -31.61 -11.75 18.20
CA LYS A 10 -30.23 -11.83 18.70
C LYS A 10 -29.27 -12.17 17.56
N LEU A 11 -29.62 -13.20 16.78
CA LEU A 11 -28.82 -13.66 15.66
C LEU A 11 -28.66 -12.57 14.59
N LYS A 12 -29.74 -11.85 14.27
CA LYS A 12 -29.70 -10.71 13.35
C LYS A 12 -28.78 -9.57 13.84
N ILE A 13 -28.75 -9.31 15.14
CA ILE A 13 -27.85 -8.30 15.72
C ILE A 13 -26.39 -8.78 15.63
N THR A 14 -26.12 -10.04 15.97
CA THR A 14 -24.79 -10.65 15.87
C THR A 14 -24.27 -10.60 14.44
N ILE A 15 -25.04 -11.07 13.45
CA ILE A 15 -24.66 -11.04 12.03
C ILE A 15 -24.28 -9.61 11.61
N ARG A 16 -25.12 -8.62 11.91
CA ARG A 16 -24.83 -7.21 11.59
C ARG A 16 -23.55 -6.70 12.24
N LYS A 17 -23.29 -7.10 13.49
CA LYS A 17 -22.08 -6.74 14.20
C LYS A 17 -20.86 -7.35 13.53
N ASP A 18 -20.91 -8.63 13.18
CA ASP A 18 -19.82 -9.36 12.56
C ASP A 18 -19.47 -8.77 11.18
N TYR A 19 -20.49 -8.41 10.37
CA TYR A 19 -20.27 -7.67 9.11
C TYR A 19 -19.61 -6.31 9.33
N PHE A 20 -20.02 -5.57 10.36
CA PHE A 20 -19.41 -4.27 10.67
C PHE A 20 -17.95 -4.43 11.14
N GLU A 21 -17.67 -5.43 11.96
CA GLU A 21 -16.31 -5.76 12.39
C GLU A 21 -15.43 -6.17 11.21
N ARG A 22 -15.95 -6.98 10.28
CA ARG A 22 -15.28 -7.36 9.04
C ARG A 22 -14.85 -6.14 8.22
N GLU A 23 -15.77 -5.19 7.98
CA GLU A 23 -15.45 -3.98 7.21
C GLU A 23 -14.42 -3.09 7.92
N ASN A 24 -14.46 -3.01 9.25
CA ASN A 24 -13.47 -2.27 10.02
C ASN A 24 -12.07 -2.89 9.93
N ILE A 25 -11.98 -4.22 10.00
CA ILE A 25 -10.70 -4.94 9.85
C ILE A 25 -10.19 -4.80 8.41
N LYS A 26 -11.06 -4.93 7.42
CA LYS A 26 -10.73 -4.71 6.00
C LYS A 26 -10.14 -3.32 5.75
N ALA A 27 -10.73 -2.27 6.32
CA ALA A 27 -10.19 -0.92 6.21
C ALA A 27 -8.76 -0.80 6.78
N LYS A 28 -8.48 -1.48 7.91
CA LYS A 28 -7.12 -1.52 8.49
C LYS A 28 -6.14 -2.27 7.60
N ILE A 29 -6.56 -3.39 7.02
CA ILE A 29 -5.74 -4.16 6.08
C ILE A 29 -5.39 -3.31 4.86
N LEU A 30 -6.37 -2.65 4.24
CA LEU A 30 -6.13 -1.77 3.10
C LEU A 30 -5.17 -0.62 3.46
N SER A 31 -5.32 -0.04 4.65
CA SER A 31 -4.38 0.98 5.15
C SER A 31 -2.95 0.43 5.28
N ASN A 32 -2.79 -0.79 5.79
CA ASN A 32 -1.50 -1.44 5.93
C ASN A 32 -0.89 -1.78 4.56
N ILE A 33 -1.70 -2.30 3.63
CA ILE A 33 -1.28 -2.59 2.25
C ILE A 33 -0.80 -1.31 1.58
N ASN A 34 -1.54 -0.21 1.66
CA ASN A 34 -1.11 1.07 1.09
C ASN A 34 0.24 1.53 1.68
N ARG A 35 0.41 1.40 3.00
CA ARG A 35 1.68 1.72 3.67
C ARG A 35 2.82 0.83 3.20
N LEU A 36 2.59 -0.48 3.08
CA LEU A 36 3.57 -1.42 2.54
C LEU A 36 3.93 -1.09 1.09
N THR A 37 2.95 -0.74 0.26
CA THR A 37 3.19 -0.30 -1.12
C THR A 37 4.12 0.90 -1.16
N HIS A 38 3.90 1.92 -0.32
CA HIS A 38 4.79 3.08 -0.24
C HIS A 38 6.20 2.72 0.22
N LEU A 39 6.35 1.84 1.22
CA LEU A 39 7.67 1.40 1.71
C LEU A 39 8.38 0.47 0.71
N CYS A 40 7.63 -0.23 -0.15
CA CYS A 40 8.18 -1.13 -1.16
C CYS A 40 8.54 -0.41 -2.47
N LEU A 41 7.97 0.75 -2.76
CA LEU A 41 8.36 1.58 -3.89
C LEU A 41 9.71 2.24 -3.57
N ASP A 42 10.76 1.87 -4.30
CA ASP A 42 12.05 2.55 -4.17
C ASP A 42 11.92 4.01 -4.64
N GLU A 43 12.53 4.94 -3.91
CA GLU A 43 12.76 6.33 -4.35
C GLU A 43 13.42 6.43 -5.75
N LYS A 44 14.00 5.33 -6.26
CA LYS A 44 14.47 5.22 -7.65
C LYS A 44 13.37 5.43 -8.70
N THR A 45 12.09 5.42 -8.31
CA THR A 45 10.95 5.71 -9.20
C THR A 45 10.37 7.14 -9.07
N GLU A 46 11.02 8.04 -8.32
CA GLU A 46 10.72 9.48 -8.36
C GLU A 46 11.94 10.32 -8.76
N HIS A 47 12.32 10.16 -10.02
CA HIS A 47 11.96 11.22 -10.95
C HIS A 47 11.51 10.50 -12.23
N PRO A 48 10.26 10.61 -12.71
CA PRO A 48 10.14 10.73 -14.15
C PRO A 48 11.13 11.85 -14.45
N LYS A 49 12.19 11.54 -15.21
CA LYS A 49 13.03 12.59 -15.79
C LYS A 49 12.01 13.64 -16.19
N ASN A 50 12.06 14.82 -15.59
CA ASN A 50 11.41 15.96 -16.19
C ASN A 50 11.92 15.84 -17.62
N GLU A 51 11.06 15.36 -18.53
CA GLU A 51 11.29 15.54 -19.94
C GLU A 51 11.56 17.01 -19.94
N THR A 52 12.82 17.38 -20.16
CA THR A 52 13.19 18.72 -20.49
C THR A 52 12.15 19.06 -21.51
N GLN A 53 11.13 19.85 -21.12
CA GLN A 53 10.12 20.31 -22.03
C GLN A 53 10.99 20.91 -23.10
N LYS A 54 11.11 20.19 -24.23
CA LYS A 54 11.82 20.70 -25.38
C LYS A 54 11.06 21.98 -25.58
N ARG A 55 11.71 23.11 -25.28
CA ARG A 55 11.23 24.40 -25.72
C ARG A 55 10.84 24.12 -27.15
N VAL A 56 9.54 24.24 -27.44
CA VAL A 56 9.05 24.17 -28.81
C VAL A 56 10.05 25.01 -29.59
N PRO A 57 10.71 24.47 -30.63
CA PRO A 57 11.55 25.30 -31.47
C PRO A 57 10.59 26.29 -32.11
N SER A 58 10.45 27.45 -31.47
CA SER A 58 9.67 28.54 -32.01
C SER A 58 10.44 29.00 -33.24
N ASN A 59 9.77 28.88 -34.37
CA ASN A 59 10.12 29.48 -35.66
C ASN A 59 11.27 28.84 -36.43
N GLU A 60 10.95 27.78 -37.18
CA GLU A 60 11.65 27.51 -38.45
C GLU A 60 10.70 27.28 -39.64
N ASN A 61 9.39 27.57 -39.52
CA ASN A 61 8.44 27.38 -40.64
C ASN A 61 7.41 28.52 -40.76
N LEU A 62 7.85 29.78 -40.63
CA LEU A 62 7.04 30.97 -40.98
C LEU A 62 7.53 31.69 -42.24
N GLU A 63 8.54 31.15 -42.94
CA GLU A 63 9.11 31.77 -44.14
C GLU A 63 8.32 31.52 -45.44
N ASN A 64 7.24 30.73 -45.40
CA ASN A 64 6.45 30.35 -46.58
C ASN A 64 5.06 30.99 -46.66
N ASP A 65 4.80 32.05 -45.88
CA ASP A 65 3.56 32.83 -46.00
C ASP A 65 3.82 34.10 -46.84
N PRO A 66 3.22 34.25 -48.04
CA PRO A 66 3.55 35.34 -48.97
C PRO A 66 3.12 36.75 -48.50
N GLY A 67 2.59 36.88 -47.29
CA GLY A 67 2.21 38.15 -46.66
C GLY A 67 2.95 38.49 -45.36
N PHE A 68 3.91 37.68 -44.91
CA PHE A 68 4.62 37.93 -43.65
C PHE A 68 5.93 38.71 -43.87
N GLU A 69 5.86 40.04 -43.84
CA GLU A 69 7.05 40.88 -43.71
C GLU A 69 7.40 41.07 -42.21
N ILE A 70 8.49 40.46 -41.76
CA ILE A 70 9.06 40.75 -40.44
C ILE A 70 9.57 42.20 -40.47
N GLU A 71 8.94 43.11 -39.73
CA GLU A 71 9.49 44.44 -39.46
C GLU A 71 10.89 44.26 -38.83
N LYS A 72 11.92 44.54 -39.63
CA LYS A 72 13.31 44.50 -39.16
C LYS A 72 13.46 45.58 -38.10
N ARG A 73 13.87 45.18 -36.89
CA ARG A 73 14.24 46.13 -35.82
C ARG A 73 15.19 47.19 -36.42
N PRO A 74 15.00 48.48 -36.10
CA PRO A 74 15.93 49.52 -36.54
C PRO A 74 17.35 49.11 -36.16
N LYS A 75 18.26 49.05 -37.13
CA LYS A 75 19.69 48.88 -36.85
C LYS A 75 20.15 50.13 -36.12
N VAL A 76 20.15 50.09 -34.80
CA VAL A 76 20.87 51.07 -34.00
C VAL A 76 22.32 50.90 -34.40
N ASN A 77 22.92 51.92 -35.02
CA ASN A 77 24.35 51.94 -35.26
C ASN A 77 25.02 51.70 -33.91
N GLU A 78 25.66 50.55 -33.77
CA GLU A 78 26.39 50.19 -32.57
C GLU A 78 27.51 51.20 -32.40
N ASP A 79 27.30 52.17 -31.52
CA ASP A 79 28.30 53.15 -31.19
C ASP A 79 29.48 52.37 -30.56
N GLU A 80 30.65 52.38 -31.22
CA GLU A 80 31.80 51.52 -30.89
C GLU A 80 32.20 51.66 -29.41
N LYS A 81 31.94 52.84 -28.83
CA LYS A 81 32.16 53.17 -27.43
C LYS A 81 31.24 52.40 -26.47
N THR A 82 30.00 52.14 -26.83
CA THR A 82 29.06 51.34 -26.02
C THR A 82 29.36 49.85 -26.10
N VAL A 83 29.76 49.34 -27.28
CA VAL A 83 30.14 47.92 -27.44
C VAL A 83 31.41 47.63 -26.66
N THR A 84 32.41 48.49 -26.75
CA THR A 84 33.66 48.36 -25.97
C THR A 84 33.42 48.52 -24.47
N ARG A 85 32.55 49.44 -24.04
CA ARG A 85 32.16 49.60 -22.63
C ARG A 85 31.43 48.36 -22.07
N ASN A 86 30.47 47.81 -22.82
CA ASN A 86 29.72 46.61 -22.41
C ASN A 86 30.61 45.36 -22.40
N LYS A 87 31.50 45.22 -23.39
CA LYS A 87 32.52 44.16 -23.43
C LYS A 87 33.46 44.28 -22.24
N ARG A 88 33.90 45.49 -21.88
CA ARG A 88 34.75 45.73 -20.70
C ARG A 88 34.04 45.42 -19.38
N LEU A 89 32.77 45.80 -19.24
CA LEU A 89 31.97 45.49 -18.04
C LEU A 89 31.76 43.99 -17.85
N LEU A 90 31.38 43.27 -18.90
CA LEU A 90 31.15 41.83 -18.85
C LEU A 90 32.48 41.06 -18.71
N GLN A 91 33.47 41.38 -19.55
CA GLN A 91 34.73 40.64 -19.66
C GLN A 91 35.72 40.95 -18.55
N SER A 92 35.80 42.19 -18.08
CA SER A 92 36.79 42.58 -17.06
C SER A 92 36.21 42.69 -15.66
N PHE A 93 34.90 42.85 -15.50
CA PHE A 93 34.28 42.94 -14.18
C PHE A 93 33.57 41.63 -13.82
N LEU A 94 32.58 41.22 -14.61
CA LEU A 94 31.77 40.04 -14.25
C LEU A 94 32.57 38.74 -14.38
N PHE A 95 33.23 38.51 -15.52
CA PHE A 95 33.99 37.29 -15.74
C PHE A 95 35.24 37.19 -14.86
N ASP A 96 35.85 38.32 -14.48
CA ASP A 96 37.01 38.32 -13.58
C ASP A 96 36.60 38.02 -12.13
N HIS A 97 35.45 38.54 -11.67
CA HIS A 97 34.88 38.17 -10.36
C HIS A 97 34.40 36.72 -10.34
N LEU A 98 33.79 36.22 -11.42
CA LEU A 98 33.39 34.81 -11.54
C LEU A 98 34.61 33.89 -11.60
N LYS A 99 35.67 34.30 -12.29
CA LYS A 99 36.94 33.56 -12.31
C LYS A 99 37.58 33.55 -10.93
N LYS A 100 37.63 34.69 -10.24
CA LYS A 100 38.14 34.79 -8.87
C LYS A 100 37.30 33.97 -7.88
N ALA A 101 35.97 33.91 -8.06
CA ALA A 101 35.09 33.07 -7.25
C ALA A 101 35.30 31.57 -7.55
N LYS A 102 35.54 31.21 -8.82
CA LYS A 102 35.90 29.84 -9.23
C LYS A 102 37.26 29.44 -8.65
N ASP A 103 38.27 30.29 -8.76
CA ASP A 103 39.62 30.04 -8.26
C ASP A 103 39.59 29.95 -6.71
N ALA A 104 38.84 30.81 -6.02
CA ALA A 104 38.62 30.71 -4.58
C ALA A 104 37.89 29.41 -4.17
N LEU A 105 36.92 28.94 -4.96
CA LEU A 105 36.25 27.64 -4.74
C LEU A 105 37.19 26.46 -4.99
N GLU A 106 38.13 26.56 -5.94
CA GLU A 106 39.14 25.54 -6.19
C GLU A 106 40.19 25.51 -5.06
N ASP A 107 40.59 26.67 -4.55
CA ASP A 107 41.46 26.79 -3.38
C ASP A 107 40.77 26.24 -2.11
N GLU A 108 39.48 26.54 -1.90
CA GLU A 108 38.68 25.99 -0.81
C GLU A 108 38.52 24.45 -0.91
N LYS A 109 38.39 23.90 -2.13
CA LYS A 109 38.36 22.44 -2.34
C LYS A 109 39.67 21.76 -1.94
N SER A 110 40.81 22.47 -2.03
CA SER A 110 42.13 21.95 -1.62
C SER A 110 42.41 22.12 -0.12
N ASN A 111 41.57 22.87 0.59
CA ASN A 111 41.72 23.09 2.03
C ASN A 111 41.44 21.80 2.81
N LYS A 112 42.46 21.31 3.53
CA LYS A 112 42.42 20.08 4.33
C LYS A 112 41.22 20.01 5.28
N THR A 113 40.80 21.15 5.84
CA THR A 113 39.64 21.22 6.74
C THR A 113 38.31 20.94 6.04
N ILE A 114 38.13 21.45 4.81
CA ILE A 114 36.92 21.26 4.01
C ILE A 114 36.85 19.81 3.48
N ILE A 115 37.99 19.24 3.07
CA ILE A 115 38.07 17.83 2.65
C ILE A 115 37.70 16.91 3.82
N MET A 116 38.24 17.18 5.02
CA MET A 116 37.94 16.39 6.22
C MET A 116 36.46 16.50 6.60
N GLN A 117 35.87 17.70 6.54
CA GLN A 117 34.45 17.92 6.79
C GLN A 117 33.57 17.20 5.75
N GLN A 118 33.93 17.22 4.47
CA GLN A 118 33.21 16.49 3.42
C GLN A 118 33.28 14.98 3.62
N ALA A 119 34.44 14.44 3.99
CA ALA A 119 34.60 13.02 4.30
C ALA A 119 33.77 12.62 5.53
N GLN A 120 33.75 13.44 6.57
CA GLN A 120 32.91 13.22 7.75
C GLN A 120 31.42 13.29 7.41
N ASN A 121 30.99 14.26 6.60
CA ASN A 121 29.60 14.37 6.15
C ASN A 121 29.18 13.13 5.34
N LYS A 122 30.03 12.64 4.44
CA LYS A 122 29.76 11.39 3.69
C LYS A 122 29.61 10.19 4.62
N ARG A 123 30.47 10.06 5.64
CA ARG A 123 30.35 8.98 6.64
C ARG A 123 29.06 9.09 7.45
N VAL A 124 28.67 10.30 7.85
CA VAL A 124 27.40 10.54 8.56
C VAL A 124 26.20 10.23 7.66
N GLU A 125 26.22 10.66 6.40
CA GLU A 125 25.18 10.36 5.41
C GLU A 125 25.04 8.85 5.17
N ALA A 126 26.16 8.12 5.07
CA ALA A 126 26.15 6.67 4.94
C ALA A 126 25.54 5.97 6.17
N LYS A 127 25.93 6.38 7.39
CA LYS A 127 25.35 5.86 8.64
C LYS A 127 23.86 6.17 8.75
N LEU A 128 23.44 7.39 8.40
CA LEU A 128 22.03 7.77 8.38
C LEU A 128 21.23 6.96 7.36
N LEU A 129 21.81 6.66 6.20
CA LEU A 129 21.17 5.82 5.19
C LEU A 129 21.00 4.37 5.68
N GLU A 130 22.01 3.83 6.34
CA GLU A 130 21.95 2.48 6.92
C GLU A 130 20.90 2.39 8.05
N GLU A 131 20.86 3.38 8.95
CA GLU A 131 19.84 3.47 9.99
C GLU A 131 18.43 3.59 9.42
N LYS A 132 18.25 4.42 8.37
CA LYS A 132 16.96 4.52 7.66
C LYS A 132 16.52 3.17 7.09
N LYS A 133 17.41 2.46 6.38
CA LYS A 133 17.12 1.11 5.86
C LYS A 133 16.76 0.12 6.97
N LYS A 134 17.43 0.17 8.12
CA LYS A 134 17.11 -0.67 9.29
C LYS A 134 15.71 -0.36 9.84
N ILE A 135 15.36 0.92 9.97
CA ILE A 135 14.04 1.37 10.43
C ILE A 135 12.95 0.90 9.46
N GLU A 136 13.15 1.12 8.15
CA GLU A 136 12.23 0.69 7.10
C GLU A 136 12.01 -0.83 7.11
N LYS A 137 13.08 -1.63 7.24
CA LYS A 137 12.98 -3.10 7.31
C LYS A 137 12.16 -3.54 8.52
N ASN A 138 12.39 -2.93 9.68
CA ASN A 138 11.62 -3.23 10.90
C ASN A 138 10.15 -2.83 10.74
N GLU A 139 9.89 -1.68 10.13
CA GLU A 139 8.53 -1.20 9.87
C GLU A 139 7.76 -2.11 8.91
N ILE A 140 8.38 -2.52 7.81
CA ILE A 140 7.81 -3.48 6.86
C ILE A 140 7.43 -4.79 7.58
N PHE A 141 8.35 -5.33 8.39
CA PHE A 141 8.12 -6.55 9.15
C PHE A 141 6.93 -6.43 10.12
N ASP A 142 6.86 -5.31 10.86
CA ASP A 142 5.77 -5.06 11.80
C ASP A 142 4.42 -4.93 11.09
N ILE A 143 4.37 -4.27 9.94
CA ILE A 143 3.14 -4.11 9.16
C ILE A 143 2.72 -5.44 8.53
N GLU A 144 3.65 -6.24 7.99
CA GLU A 144 3.36 -7.57 7.46
C GLU A 144 2.74 -8.45 8.55
N LYS A 145 3.38 -8.53 9.72
CA LYS A 145 2.90 -9.32 10.85
C LYS A 145 1.50 -8.89 11.31
N LYS A 146 1.27 -7.58 11.44
CA LYS A 146 -0.07 -7.04 11.80
C LYS A 146 -1.10 -7.40 10.75
N THR A 147 -0.74 -7.32 9.47
CA THR A 147 -1.66 -7.60 8.36
C THR A 147 -2.05 -9.08 8.32
N ILE A 148 -1.11 -10.00 8.53
CA ILE A 148 -1.40 -11.45 8.61
C ILE A 148 -2.42 -11.75 9.72
N VAL A 149 -2.25 -11.17 10.91
CA VAL A 149 -3.19 -11.36 12.02
C VAL A 149 -4.59 -10.87 11.65
N LEU A 150 -4.69 -9.68 11.04
CA LEU A 150 -5.98 -9.12 10.61
C LEU A 150 -6.65 -9.98 9.52
N ILE A 151 -5.87 -10.59 8.62
CA ILE A 151 -6.38 -11.51 7.59
C ILE A 151 -7.01 -12.74 8.23
N ASP A 152 -6.33 -13.33 9.21
CA ASP A 152 -6.85 -14.50 9.92
C ASP A 152 -8.09 -14.14 10.75
N ASP A 153 -8.14 -12.95 11.36
CA ASP A 153 -9.33 -12.44 12.03
C ASP A 153 -10.53 -12.30 11.05
N ILE A 154 -10.31 -11.83 9.82
CA ILE A 154 -11.37 -11.78 8.79
C ILE A 154 -11.88 -13.18 8.47
N LYS A 155 -11.00 -14.17 8.27
CA LYS A 155 -11.43 -15.54 7.94
C LYS A 155 -12.32 -16.12 9.05
N ILE A 156 -11.93 -15.92 10.30
CA ILE A 156 -12.72 -16.35 11.46
C ILE A 156 -14.08 -15.65 11.49
N LEU A 157 -14.11 -14.34 11.23
CA LEU A 157 -15.37 -13.59 11.13
C LEU A 157 -16.25 -14.08 9.98
N GLU A 158 -15.67 -14.34 8.81
CA GLU A 158 -16.38 -14.87 7.66
C GLU A 158 -17.01 -16.22 7.97
N GLU A 159 -16.27 -17.17 8.56
CA GLU A 159 -16.83 -18.45 8.99
C GLU A 159 -18.00 -18.28 9.97
N ASN A 160 -17.86 -17.36 10.93
CA ASN A 160 -18.93 -17.04 11.88
C ASN A 160 -20.16 -16.46 11.18
N ILE A 161 -19.97 -15.54 10.23
CA ILE A 161 -21.06 -14.97 9.43
C ILE A 161 -21.75 -16.07 8.62
N LYS A 162 -21.01 -16.92 7.90
CA LYS A 162 -21.60 -18.04 7.13
C LYS A 162 -22.48 -18.92 7.99
N LYS A 163 -21.97 -19.32 9.16
CA LYS A 163 -22.70 -20.16 10.11
C LYS A 163 -23.95 -19.46 10.66
N ASN A 164 -23.82 -18.19 11.04
CA ASN A 164 -24.91 -17.42 11.64
C ASN A 164 -26.00 -17.09 10.61
N GLU A 165 -25.63 -16.68 9.40
CA GLU A 165 -26.58 -16.42 8.30
C GLU A 165 -27.30 -17.69 7.87
N GLY A 166 -26.59 -18.82 7.71
CA GLY A 166 -27.21 -20.10 7.39
C GLY A 166 -28.22 -20.53 8.45
N LYS A 167 -27.87 -20.38 9.74
CA LYS A 167 -28.79 -20.63 10.85
C LYS A 167 -29.98 -19.68 10.83
N PHE A 168 -29.76 -18.39 10.56
CA PHE A 168 -30.81 -17.38 10.49
C PHE A 168 -31.80 -17.68 9.35
N MET A 169 -31.28 -18.03 8.18
CA MET A 169 -32.08 -18.39 7.01
C MET A 169 -32.94 -19.62 7.29
N LYS A 170 -32.37 -20.70 7.85
CA LYS A 170 -33.13 -21.88 8.28
C LYS A 170 -34.24 -21.52 9.25
N MET A 171 -33.91 -20.78 10.32
CA MET A 171 -34.89 -20.38 11.34
C MET A 171 -36.03 -19.53 10.75
N SER A 172 -35.69 -18.58 9.87
CA SER A 172 -36.66 -17.70 9.20
C SER A 172 -37.60 -18.48 8.31
N LEU A 173 -37.07 -19.39 7.48
CA LEU A 173 -37.86 -20.26 6.60
C LEU A 173 -38.76 -21.20 7.41
N ILE A 174 -38.23 -21.87 8.43
CA ILE A 174 -39.02 -22.75 9.31
C ILE A 174 -40.15 -21.97 9.98
N ASN A 175 -39.87 -20.78 10.52
CA ASN A 175 -40.87 -19.91 11.13
C ASN A 175 -41.95 -19.47 10.13
N HIS A 176 -41.56 -19.22 8.87
CA HIS A 176 -42.51 -18.91 7.80
C HIS A 176 -43.44 -20.10 7.51
N TYR A 177 -42.88 -21.28 7.26
CA TYR A 177 -43.64 -22.49 6.97
C TYR A 177 -44.50 -22.96 8.14
N ASP A 178 -44.02 -22.81 9.38
CA ASP A 178 -44.80 -23.14 10.58
C ASP A 178 -46.05 -22.27 10.71
N LYS A 179 -46.00 -20.99 10.30
CA LYS A 179 -47.19 -20.12 10.24
C LYS A 179 -48.18 -20.57 9.16
N MET A 180 -47.67 -21.14 8.06
CA MET A 180 -48.49 -21.62 6.95
C MET A 180 -49.26 -22.92 7.28
N LYS A 181 -48.88 -23.63 8.35
CA LYS A 181 -49.49 -24.93 8.74
C LYS A 181 -51.00 -24.86 9.00
N ASN A 182 -51.50 -23.67 9.32
CA ASN A 182 -52.90 -23.44 9.64
C ASN A 182 -53.77 -23.25 8.39
N PHE A 183 -53.16 -23.07 7.22
CA PHE A 183 -53.84 -22.80 5.96
C PHE A 183 -54.10 -24.09 5.18
N ILE A 184 -55.00 -24.00 4.19
CA ILE A 184 -55.27 -25.04 3.21
C ILE A 184 -54.58 -24.65 1.90
N SER A 185 -53.77 -25.55 1.34
CA SER A 185 -53.09 -25.41 0.06
C SER A 185 -53.98 -25.86 -1.11
N THR A 186 -54.03 -25.08 -2.19
CA THR A 186 -54.65 -25.51 -3.45
C THR A 186 -53.69 -26.34 -4.30
N ASN A 187 -54.24 -27.24 -5.13
CA ASN A 187 -53.46 -28.03 -6.10
C ASN A 187 -53.16 -27.27 -7.41
N THR A 188 -53.21 -25.94 -7.39
CA THR A 188 -52.99 -25.08 -8.56
C THR A 188 -51.54 -24.60 -8.61
N SER A 189 -51.10 -24.15 -9.79
CA SER A 189 -49.84 -23.41 -9.95
C SER A 189 -50.17 -21.95 -10.31
N PRO A 190 -49.84 -20.95 -9.46
CA PRO A 190 -49.17 -21.08 -8.16
C PRO A 190 -50.08 -21.69 -7.07
N THR A 191 -49.44 -22.29 -6.06
CA THR A 191 -50.14 -22.81 -4.87
C THR A 191 -50.68 -21.65 -4.05
N ILE A 192 -51.99 -21.64 -3.81
CA ILE A 192 -52.67 -20.61 -3.03
C ILE A 192 -52.96 -21.18 -1.64
N PHE A 193 -52.63 -20.41 -0.61
CA PHE A 193 -52.93 -20.74 0.78
C PHE A 193 -54.10 -19.89 1.25
N TRP A 194 -55.11 -20.53 1.81
CA TRP A 194 -56.30 -19.85 2.32
C TRP A 194 -56.78 -20.50 3.62
N CYS A 195 -57.42 -19.72 4.49
CA CYS A 195 -57.91 -20.19 5.78
C CYS A 195 -59.42 -19.90 5.90
N PRO A 196 -60.29 -20.93 5.98
CA PRO A 196 -61.71 -20.72 6.18
C PRO A 196 -62.02 -20.21 7.60
N LEU A 197 -63.06 -19.37 7.73
CA LEU A 197 -63.53 -18.90 9.04
C LEU A 197 -64.10 -20.05 9.91
N LYS A 198 -64.69 -21.08 9.27
CA LYS A 198 -65.23 -22.28 9.94
C LYS A 198 -64.79 -23.53 9.17
N PHE A 199 -64.32 -24.54 9.90
CA PHE A 199 -63.85 -25.79 9.32
C PHE A 199 -64.96 -26.84 9.28
N ASN A 200 -65.29 -27.33 8.09
CA ASN A 200 -66.04 -28.57 7.91
C ASN A 200 -65.09 -29.79 7.90
N GLU A 201 -65.62 -31.01 7.96
CA GLU A 201 -64.79 -32.23 8.00
C GLU A 201 -63.88 -32.37 6.78
N LYS A 202 -64.39 -32.06 5.58
CA LYS A 202 -63.61 -32.09 4.33
C LYS A 202 -62.43 -31.11 4.37
N MET A 203 -62.64 -29.91 4.89
CA MET A 203 -61.61 -28.87 5.06
C MET A 203 -60.58 -29.27 6.10
N LYS A 204 -60.96 -29.98 7.17
CA LYS A 204 -60.00 -30.54 8.13
C LYS A 204 -59.09 -31.59 7.48
N THR A 205 -59.63 -32.43 6.58
CA THR A 205 -58.81 -33.38 5.82
C THR A 205 -57.84 -32.66 4.90
N LEU A 206 -58.28 -31.61 4.20
CA LEU A 206 -57.41 -30.78 3.36
C LEU A 206 -56.32 -30.08 4.17
N GLN A 207 -56.67 -29.53 5.34
CA GLN A 207 -55.71 -28.90 6.26
C GLN A 207 -54.65 -29.90 6.74
N LYS A 208 -55.02 -31.14 7.06
CA LYS A 208 -54.06 -32.20 7.41
C LYS A 208 -53.10 -32.50 6.26
N GLY A 209 -53.60 -32.58 5.03
CA GLY A 209 -52.74 -32.77 3.85
C GLY A 209 -51.75 -31.61 3.66
N THR A 210 -52.19 -30.37 3.86
CA THR A 210 -51.30 -29.19 3.84
C THR A 210 -50.28 -29.23 4.97
N HIS A 211 -50.68 -29.68 6.17
CA HIS A 211 -49.79 -29.84 7.32
C HIS A 211 -48.65 -30.84 7.02
N GLU A 212 -48.99 -31.99 6.44
CA GLU A 212 -48.00 -32.99 6.02
C GLU A 212 -47.05 -32.45 4.94
N PHE A 213 -47.58 -31.74 3.94
CA PHE A 213 -46.78 -31.08 2.91
C PHE A 213 -45.80 -30.07 3.51
N ILE A 214 -46.26 -29.24 4.44
CA ILE A 214 -45.43 -28.24 5.13
C ILE A 214 -44.36 -28.91 5.99
N ASN A 215 -44.71 -29.96 6.73
CA ASN A 215 -43.74 -30.69 7.56
C ASN A 215 -42.64 -31.32 6.69
N LYS A 216 -43.00 -31.87 5.52
CA LYS A 216 -42.02 -32.36 4.55
C LYS A 216 -41.09 -31.24 4.06
N LYS A 217 -41.63 -30.05 3.77
CA LYS A 217 -40.83 -28.87 3.39
C LYS A 217 -39.90 -28.41 4.50
N ILE A 218 -40.36 -28.41 5.75
CA ILE A 218 -39.52 -28.10 6.92
C ILE A 218 -38.35 -29.09 7.02
N GLN A 219 -38.61 -30.40 6.88
CA GLN A 219 -37.55 -31.42 6.88
C GLN A 219 -36.53 -31.24 5.75
N GLU A 220 -37.00 -30.88 4.55
CA GLU A 220 -36.13 -30.54 3.41
C GLU A 220 -35.23 -29.34 3.74
N ILE A 221 -35.78 -28.29 4.38
CA ILE A 221 -35.03 -27.07 4.78
C ILE A 221 -34.03 -27.36 5.89
N GLU A 222 -34.38 -28.19 6.87
CA GLU A 222 -33.46 -28.59 7.95
C GLU A 222 -32.24 -29.31 7.39
N SER A 223 -32.47 -30.18 6.39
CA SER A 223 -31.44 -30.99 5.73
C SER A 223 -30.60 -30.21 4.72
N ALA A 224 -31.16 -29.14 4.13
CA ALA A 224 -30.45 -28.33 3.15
C ALA A 224 -29.30 -27.53 3.77
N ASN A 225 -28.24 -27.28 3.00
CA ASN A 225 -27.16 -26.39 3.40
C ASN A 225 -27.40 -24.99 2.80
N TYR A 226 -27.61 -24.00 3.66
CA TYR A 226 -27.74 -22.60 3.27
C TYR A 226 -26.45 -21.89 3.66
N GLU A 227 -25.38 -22.15 2.91
CA GLU A 227 -24.12 -21.46 3.09
C GLU A 227 -24.08 -20.18 2.27
N VAL A 228 -23.39 -19.20 2.84
CA VAL A 228 -23.13 -17.91 2.19
C VAL A 228 -21.72 -17.98 1.64
N GLU A 229 -21.57 -17.66 0.36
CA GLU A 229 -20.27 -17.60 -0.28
C GLU A 229 -19.74 -16.17 -0.23
N PHE A 230 -18.49 -16.02 0.19
CA PHE A 230 -17.77 -14.76 0.07
C PHE A 230 -16.89 -14.84 -1.15
N GLU A 231 -16.91 -13.79 -1.96
CA GLU A 231 -16.00 -13.63 -3.09
C GLU A 231 -14.58 -13.38 -2.58
N GLU A 232 -13.61 -13.97 -3.27
CA GLU A 232 -12.20 -13.75 -2.97
C GLU A 232 -11.84 -12.29 -3.30
N GLU A 233 -11.38 -11.53 -2.29
CA GLU A 233 -11.14 -10.10 -2.44
C GLU A 233 -9.76 -9.79 -3.06
N ASN A 234 -9.69 -8.78 -3.93
CA ASN A 234 -8.48 -8.42 -4.68
C ASN A 234 -7.28 -8.04 -3.78
N TRP A 235 -7.52 -7.45 -2.61
CA TRP A 235 -6.45 -7.01 -1.72
C TRP A 235 -5.63 -8.18 -1.14
N VAL A 236 -6.18 -9.40 -1.13
CA VAL A 236 -5.43 -10.61 -0.71
C VAL A 236 -4.29 -10.86 -1.70
N LYS A 237 -4.59 -10.77 -3.00
CA LYS A 237 -3.61 -10.91 -4.08
C LYS A 237 -2.57 -9.79 -4.04
N GLU A 238 -3.01 -8.56 -3.78
CA GLU A 238 -2.11 -7.41 -3.63
C GLU A 238 -1.13 -7.60 -2.47
N PHE A 239 -1.61 -8.09 -1.32
CA PHE A 239 -0.77 -8.38 -0.16
C PHE A 239 0.25 -9.49 -0.44
N ASP A 240 -0.17 -10.59 -1.08
CA ASP A 240 0.75 -11.68 -1.45
C ASP A 240 1.84 -11.20 -2.43
N ASN A 241 1.47 -10.37 -3.41
CA ASN A 241 2.43 -9.77 -4.33
C ASN A 241 3.45 -8.88 -3.61
N LEU A 242 2.99 -8.02 -2.68
CA LEU A 242 3.88 -7.17 -1.87
C LEU A 242 4.82 -8.02 -1.01
N ARG A 243 4.31 -9.08 -0.41
CA ARG A 243 5.09 -10.02 0.39
C ARG A 243 6.19 -10.69 -0.42
N GLU A 244 5.92 -11.07 -1.66
CA GLU A 244 6.96 -11.58 -2.55
C GLU A 244 8.03 -10.53 -2.88
N ILE A 245 7.63 -9.28 -3.14
CA ILE A 245 8.56 -8.17 -3.41
C ILE A 245 9.49 -7.95 -2.20
N ILE A 246 8.94 -7.94 -0.98
CA ILE A 246 9.70 -7.78 0.27
C ILE A 246 10.72 -8.92 0.44
N LYS A 247 10.32 -10.17 0.16
CA LYS A 247 11.21 -11.33 0.22
C LYS A 247 12.37 -11.20 -0.77
N ARG A 248 12.09 -10.82 -2.02
CA ARG A 248 13.12 -10.61 -3.05
C ARG A 248 14.13 -9.54 -2.63
N LYS A 249 13.65 -8.38 -2.16
CA LYS A 249 14.50 -7.28 -1.67
C LYS A 249 15.37 -7.67 -0.47
N SER A 250 14.85 -8.50 0.42
CA SER A 250 15.62 -8.97 1.58
C SER A 250 16.79 -9.87 1.16
N SER A 251 16.57 -10.75 0.17
CA SER A 251 17.62 -11.61 -0.37
C SER A 251 18.69 -10.86 -1.18
N GLU A 252 18.33 -9.78 -1.87
CA GLU A 252 19.27 -8.94 -2.61
C GLU A 252 20.22 -8.17 -1.67
N ASN A 253 19.69 -7.58 -0.59
CA ASN A 253 20.50 -6.80 0.37
C ASN A 253 21.43 -7.67 1.25
N GLU A 254 21.07 -8.93 1.51
CA GLU A 254 21.94 -9.87 2.25
C GLU A 254 23.14 -10.36 1.41
N GLY A 255 23.05 -10.28 0.07
CA GLY A 255 24.14 -10.63 -0.84
C GLY A 255 25.20 -9.54 -1.03
N GLU A 256 24.86 -8.25 -0.84
CA GLU A 256 25.79 -7.12 -0.96
C GLU A 256 26.58 -6.87 0.33
N ASN A 257 25.97 -6.98 1.51
CA ASN A 257 26.66 -6.73 2.80
C ASN A 257 27.64 -7.84 3.22
N GLY A 258 27.67 -8.98 2.52
CA GLY A 258 28.60 -10.08 2.81
C GLY A 258 30.02 -9.88 2.29
N LYS A 259 30.28 -8.84 1.48
CA LYS A 259 31.61 -8.58 0.89
C LYS A 259 32.34 -7.37 1.48
N GLU A 260 31.66 -6.45 2.14
CA GLU A 260 32.31 -5.25 2.71
C GLU A 260 32.81 -5.45 4.15
N ASN A 261 32.35 -6.49 4.87
CA ASN A 261 32.77 -6.77 6.25
C ASN A 261 34.04 -7.65 6.38
N GLU A 262 34.59 -8.15 5.28
CA GLU A 262 35.87 -8.89 5.30
C GLU A 262 37.09 -7.97 5.11
N GLU A 263 36.94 -6.79 4.50
CA GLU A 263 38.06 -5.87 4.25
C GLU A 263 38.32 -4.88 5.42
N GLU A 264 37.32 -4.53 6.25
CA GLU A 264 37.54 -3.64 7.41
C GLU A 264 38.17 -4.35 8.64
N ASN A 265 38.26 -5.69 8.67
CA ASN A 265 38.90 -6.44 9.77
C ASN A 265 40.39 -6.73 9.55
N GLU A 266 40.94 -6.47 8.35
CA GLU A 266 42.37 -6.64 8.08
C GLU A 266 43.18 -5.36 8.38
N GLU A 267 42.61 -4.15 8.25
CA GLU A 267 43.34 -2.90 8.54
C GLU A 267 43.45 -2.57 10.05
N GLU A 268 42.54 -3.04 10.91
CA GLU A 268 42.64 -2.83 12.37
C GLU A 268 43.61 -3.80 13.09
N ASN A 269 44.11 -4.83 12.40
CA ASN A 269 45.07 -5.79 12.96
C ASN A 269 46.54 -5.52 12.58
N GLU A 270 46.83 -4.60 11.67
CA GLU A 270 48.22 -4.20 11.35
C GLU A 270 48.72 -3.04 12.23
N GLU A 271 47.88 -2.09 12.66
CA GLU A 271 48.32 -1.01 13.56
C GLU A 271 48.60 -1.46 15.01
N LYS A 272 48.23 -2.68 15.40
CA LYS A 272 48.50 -3.22 16.74
C LYS A 272 49.77 -4.06 16.86
N ASN A 273 50.43 -4.41 15.75
CA ASN A 273 51.66 -5.21 15.76
C ASN A 273 52.95 -4.36 15.65
N GLU A 274 52.85 -3.05 15.43
CA GLU A 274 54.01 -2.14 15.43
C GLU A 274 54.29 -1.48 16.78
N GLU A 275 53.31 -1.35 17.70
CA GLU A 275 53.58 -0.79 19.04
C GLU A 275 54.15 -1.80 20.06
N ASP A 276 53.97 -3.12 19.86
CA ASP A 276 54.49 -4.15 20.78
C ASP A 276 55.96 -4.58 20.47
N ASN A 277 56.59 -4.08 19.40
CA ASN A 277 57.98 -4.41 19.04
C ASN A 277 59.03 -3.36 19.44
N GLU A 278 58.62 -2.21 19.99
CA GLU A 278 59.55 -1.19 20.50
C GLU A 278 59.81 -1.28 22.03
N GLU A 279 58.99 -2.00 22.80
CA GLU A 279 59.21 -2.16 24.25
C GLU A 279 60.12 -3.35 24.64
N GLU A 280 60.43 -4.29 23.76
CA GLU A 280 61.34 -5.43 24.08
C GLU A 280 62.84 -5.16 23.83
N ASN A 281 63.24 -3.99 23.31
CA ASN A 281 64.65 -3.66 23.06
C ASN A 281 65.30 -2.72 24.11
N GLU A 282 64.62 -2.35 25.18
CA GLU A 282 65.22 -1.55 26.28
C GLU A 282 65.53 -2.35 27.56
N GLU A 283 65.22 -3.66 27.64
CA GLU A 283 65.58 -4.49 28.80
C GLU A 283 66.85 -5.36 28.63
N GLU A 284 67.50 -5.35 27.45
CA GLU A 284 68.82 -5.97 27.25
C GLU A 284 69.88 -4.94 26.79
N SER A 285 70.30 -4.05 27.69
CA SER A 285 71.58 -3.31 27.59
C SER A 285 72.15 -2.95 28.97
#